data_AF-A0A485JMM4-F1
#
_entry.id   AF-A0A485JMM4-F1
#
_cell.length_a   1.000
_cell.length_b   1.000
_cell.length_c   1.000
_cell.angle_alpha   90.00
_cell.angle_beta   90.00
_cell.angle_gamma   90.00
#
_symmetry.space_group_name_H-M   'P 1'
#
loop_
_entity.id
_entity.type
_entity.pdbx_description
1 polymer ?
#
loop_
_entity_poly.entity_id
_entity_poly.type
_entity_poly.pdbx_seq_one_letter_code
_entity_poly.pdbx_strand_id
1 'polypeptide(L)' 'MFAKSFIALDGNGRLTGARTAQTAPYDRYTCHFCNSALQYHPEYETERPWFEHIEAGLTNNGQQHCPYVKLDAGKVN' A
#
# COMPACT_ATOMS: atom_id res chain seq x y z
N MET A 1 1.63 8.40 9.92
CA MET A 1 1.17 6.99 9.85
C MET A 1 0.49 6.80 8.50
N PHE A 2 0.80 5.72 7.79
CA PHE A 2 0.25 5.48 6.44
C PHE A 2 -1.05 4.70 6.49
N ALA A 3 -1.89 4.84 5.46
CA ALA A 3 -3.11 4.08 5.34
C ALA A 3 -2.82 2.64 4.90
N LYS A 4 -3.60 1.69 5.43
CA LYS A 4 -3.65 0.33 4.90
C LYS A 4 -4.33 0.34 3.54
N SER A 5 -3.69 -0.26 2.55
CA SER A 5 -4.28 -0.52 1.23
C SER A 5 -4.51 -2.01 1.05
N PHE A 6 -5.62 -2.39 0.44
CA PHE A 6 -5.92 -3.79 0.08
C PHE A 6 -5.63 -4.09 -1.40
N ILE A 7 -5.10 -3.11 -2.13
CA ILE A 7 -4.79 -3.19 -3.55
C ILE A 7 -3.44 -2.51 -3.86
N ALA A 8 -2.67 -3.11 -4.75
CA ALA A 8 -1.39 -2.62 -5.23
C ALA A 8 -1.20 -2.96 -6.71
N LEU A 9 -0.13 -2.48 -7.31
CA LEU A 9 0.42 -3.06 -8.53
C LEU A 9 1.44 -4.13 -8.14
N ASP A 10 1.39 -5.29 -8.79
CA ASP A 10 2.36 -6.37 -8.63
C ASP A 10 3.69 -6.07 -9.36
N GLY A 11 4.65 -6.99 -9.28
CA GLY A 11 5.95 -6.86 -9.94
C GLY A 11 5.88 -6.65 -11.47
N ASN A 12 4.78 -7.07 -12.10
CA ASN A 12 4.48 -6.92 -13.53
C ASN A 12 3.67 -5.64 -13.85
N GLY A 13 3.35 -4.81 -12.85
CA GLY A 13 2.54 -3.62 -13.03
C GLY A 13 1.04 -3.89 -13.17
N ARG A 14 0.55 -5.07 -12.78
CA ARG A 14 -0.88 -5.40 -12.80
C ARG A 14 -1.53 -5.12 -11.45
N LEU A 15 -2.79 -4.69 -11.45
CA LEU A 15 -3.55 -4.56 -10.20
C LEU A 15 -3.69 -5.93 -9.52
N THR A 16 -3.34 -5.97 -8.25
CA THR A 16 -3.42 -7.17 -7.40
C THR A 16 -3.99 -6.82 -6.04
N GLY A 17 -4.82 -7.71 -5.50
CA GLY A 17 -5.36 -7.61 -4.15
C GLY A 17 -4.41 -8.23 -3.13
N ALA A 18 -4.45 -7.75 -1.89
CA ALA A 18 -3.59 -8.25 -0.80
C ALA A 18 -3.81 -9.75 -0.49
N ARG A 19 -5.04 -10.25 -0.69
CA ARG A 19 -5.35 -11.68 -0.57
C ARG A 19 -4.73 -12.50 -1.70
N THR A 20 -4.74 -11.98 -2.92
CA THR A 20 -4.09 -12.63 -4.08
C THR A 20 -2.57 -12.68 -3.88
N ALA A 21 -1.98 -11.57 -3.40
CA ALA A 21 -0.57 -11.47 -3.04
C ALA A 21 -0.15 -12.50 -1.97
N GLN A 22 -1.07 -12.92 -1.10
CA GLN A 22 -0.80 -13.96 -0.12
C GLN A 22 -0.63 -15.33 -0.77
N THR A 23 -1.46 -15.64 -1.75
CA THR A 23 -1.45 -16.93 -2.46
C THR A 23 -0.40 -17.00 -3.56
N ALA A 24 -0.04 -15.86 -4.14
CA ALA A 24 0.91 -15.73 -5.24
C ALA A 24 1.78 -14.48 -5.00
N PRO A 25 2.81 -14.58 -4.15
CA PRO A 25 3.63 -13.45 -3.78
C PRO A 25 4.56 -13.03 -4.92
N TYR A 26 4.75 -11.71 -5.02
CA TYR A 26 5.75 -11.07 -5.87
C TYR A 26 6.88 -10.46 -5.01
N ASP A 27 8.01 -10.24 -5.66
CA ASP A 27 9.20 -9.60 -5.10
C ASP A 27 8.98 -8.14 -4.71
N ARG A 28 8.05 -7.45 -5.39
CA ARG A 28 7.75 -6.04 -5.15
C ARG A 28 6.28 -5.71 -5.38
N TYR A 29 5.83 -4.69 -4.65
CA TYR A 29 4.52 -4.07 -4.82
C TYR A 29 4.66 -2.56 -4.85
N THR A 30 3.85 -1.90 -5.67
CA THR A 30 3.82 -0.44 -5.73
C THR A 30 2.39 0.09 -5.59
N CYS A 31 2.27 1.31 -5.09
CA CYS A 31 0.99 1.99 -5.01
C CYS A 31 0.44 2.23 -6.41
N HIS A 32 -0.80 1.82 -6.66
CA HIS A 32 -1.46 2.03 -7.95
C HIS A 32 -1.75 3.51 -8.26
N PHE A 33 -1.62 4.40 -7.28
CA PHE A 33 -1.88 5.83 -7.44
C PHE A 33 -0.59 6.64 -7.64
N CYS A 34 0.42 6.41 -6.81
CA CYS A 34 1.65 7.22 -6.80
C CYS A 34 2.93 6.45 -7.16
N ASN A 35 2.80 5.16 -7.51
CA ASN A 35 3.89 4.25 -7.86
C ASN A 35 5.00 4.09 -6.80
N SER A 36 4.77 4.58 -5.58
CA SER A 36 5.71 4.40 -4.46
C SER A 36 5.77 2.93 -4.04
N ALA A 37 6.92 2.49 -3.55
CA ALA A 37 7.08 1.11 -3.07
C ALA A 37 6.20 0.88 -1.83
N LEU A 38 5.64 -0.33 -1.73
CA LEU A 38 4.81 -0.76 -0.62
C LEU A 38 5.42 -1.96 0.09
N GLN A 39 5.30 -1.97 1.42
CA GLN A 39 5.51 -3.16 2.23
C GLN A 39 4.23 -4.00 2.21
N TYR A 40 4.36 -5.29 1.91
CA TYR A 40 3.28 -6.25 2.08
C TYR A 40 3.26 -6.78 3.52
N HIS A 41 2.08 -6.84 4.10
CA HIS A 41 1.79 -7.41 5.40
C HIS A 41 0.84 -8.61 5.20
N PRO A 42 1.29 -9.85 5.44
CA PRO A 42 0.45 -11.04 5.32
C PRO A 42 -0.64 -11.05 6.40
N GLU A 43 -1.62 -11.95 6.25
CA GLU A 43 -2.63 -12.16 7.30
C GLU A 43 -1.95 -12.52 8.63
N TYR A 44 -2.36 -11.84 9.70
CA TYR A 44 -1.90 -12.11 11.06
C TYR A 44 -3.09 -12.03 12.02
N GLU A 45 -3.33 -13.11 12.78
CA GLU A 45 -4.48 -13.27 13.67
C GLU A 45 -5.83 -12.96 13.00
N THR A 46 -6.47 -11.84 13.36
CA THR A 46 -7.76 -11.40 12.82
C THR A 46 -7.61 -10.37 11.71
N GLU A 47 -6.38 -9.98 11.38
CA GLU A 47 -6.10 -8.90 10.45
C GLU A 47 -5.85 -9.43 9.04
N ARG A 48 -6.76 -9.08 8.12
CA ARG A 48 -6.66 -9.43 6.70
C ARG A 48 -5.44 -8.77 6.06
N PRO A 49 -4.72 -9.43 5.14
CA PRO A 49 -3.49 -8.92 4.56
C PRO A 49 -3.67 -7.54 3.91
N TRP A 50 -2.64 -6.71 3.96
CA TRP A 50 -2.65 -5.34 3.45
C TRP A 50 -1.28 -4.91 2.94
N PHE A 51 -1.25 -3.73 2.33
CA PHE A 51 -0.04 -3.04 1.92
C PHE A 51 0.06 -1.71 2.66
N GLU A 52 1.30 -1.28 2.92
CA GLU A 52 1.60 -0.03 3.59
C GLU A 52 2.70 0.71 2.82
N HIS A 53 2.64 2.05 2.78
CA HIS A 53 3.77 2.83 2.28
C HIS A 53 4.96 2.72 3.22
N ILE A 54 6.17 2.78 2.66
CA ILE A 54 7.40 2.89 3.43
C ILE A 54 8.04 4.24 3.16
N GLU A 55 8.56 4.90 4.20
CA GLU A 55 9.17 6.23 4.06
C GLU A 55 10.32 6.21 3.03
N ALA A 56 11.15 5.16 3.04
CA ALA A 56 12.27 5.01 2.11
C ALA A 56 11.84 4.85 0.63
N GLY A 57 10.60 4.41 0.39
CA GLY A 57 10.06 4.17 -0.96
C GLY A 57 9.05 5.21 -1.41
N LEU A 58 8.80 6.23 -0.59
CA LEU A 58 7.81 7.27 -0.83
C LEU A 58 8.37 8.33 -1.78
N THR A 59 7.70 8.53 -2.92
CA THR A 59 8.06 9.62 -3.84
C THR A 59 7.55 10.97 -3.34
N ASN A 60 8.17 12.09 -3.75
CA ASN A 60 7.67 13.44 -3.43
C ASN A 60 6.20 13.62 -3.86
N ASN A 61 5.85 13.10 -5.04
CA ASN A 61 4.47 13.08 -5.54
C ASN A 61 3.56 12.26 -4.63
N GLY A 62 4.02 11.09 -4.18
CA GLY A 62 3.29 10.26 -3.22
C GLY A 62 3.06 10.99 -1.89
N GLN A 63 4.08 11.69 -1.39
CA GLN A 63 4.00 12.42 -0.13
C GLN A 63 2.93 13.53 -0.16
N GLN A 64 2.80 14.23 -1.28
CA GLN A 64 1.90 15.36 -1.41
C GLN A 64 0.49 14.98 -1.87
N HIS A 65 0.36 13.95 -2.70
CA HIS A 65 -0.87 13.68 -3.45
C HIS A 65 -1.45 12.29 -3.27
N CYS A 66 -0.73 11.32 -2.68
CA CYS A 66 -1.26 9.98 -2.52
C CYS A 66 -2.32 9.96 -1.39
N PRO A 67 -3.57 9.56 -1.67
CA PRO A 67 -4.62 9.49 -0.65
C PRO A 67 -4.32 8.46 0.45
N TYR A 68 -3.41 7.53 0.18
CA TYR A 68 -2.98 6.49 1.14
C TYR A 68 -1.82 6.93 2.04
N VAL A 69 -1.24 8.11 1.79
CA VAL A 69 -0.09 8.63 2.58
C VAL A 69 -0.57 9.57 3.66
N LYS A 70 -1.52 10.46 3.33
CA LYS A 70 -2.13 11.39 4.27
C LYS A 70 -3.49 10.85 4.73
N LEU A 71 -3.48 10.09 5.81
CA LEU A 71 -4.60 10.15 6.74
C LEU A 71 -4.31 11.33 7.67
N ASP A 72 -4.61 12.55 7.23
CA ASP A 72 -4.89 13.60 8.22
C ASP A 72 -6.01 13.04 9.08
N ALA A 73 -5.74 12.98 10.38
CA ALA A 73 -6.74 12.74 11.40
C ALA A 73 -8.01 13.50 10.99
N GLY A 74 -9.16 12.83 11.00
CA GLY A 74 -10.42 13.52 11.01
C GLY A 74 -10.45 14.47 12.20
N LYS A 75 -9.93 15.69 12.04
CA LYS A 75 -10.53 16.85 12.64
C LYS A 75 -11.85 17.01 11.92
N VAL A 76 -12.85 16.32 12.47
CA VAL A 76 -14.21 16.84 12.51
C VAL A 76 -14.09 18.33 12.85
N ASN A 77 -14.52 19.18 11.91
CA ASN A 77 -14.81 20.58 12.18
C ASN A 77 -16.33 20.72 12.19
#